data_AF-A0A1Y1R0A3-F1
#
_entry.id   AF-A0A1Y1R0A3-F1
#
_cell.length_a   1.000
_cell.length_b   1.000
_cell.length_c   1.000
_cell.angle_alpha   90.00
_cell.angle_beta   90.00
_cell.angle_gamma   90.00
#
_symmetry.space_group_name_H-M   'P 1'
#
loop_
_entity.id
_entity.type
_entity.pdbx_description
1 polymer ?
#
loop_
_entity_poly.entity_id
_entity_poly.type
_entity_poly.pdbx_seq_one_letter_code
_entity_poly.pdbx_strand_id
1 'polypeptide(L)'
;MPLKYSGNIRELCYPFIYEESALCDYEILTDELCTLVGCEITELESDSENRFVDILEFLNELQPKMFHMNGSIRGKGSIHEEDIQRLDAWFDRFEEEIGGRIQSFVLPRGPRSVQLIHTCRSLCKKVVRCLVRILAQLEHRFW
;
A
#
# COMPACT_ATOMS: atom_id res chain seq x y z
N MET A 1 11.66 20.59 21.99
CA MET A 1 11.83 21.50 20.84
C MET A 1 11.61 20.65 19.59
N PRO A 2 10.73 21.03 18.65
CA PRO A 2 10.56 20.26 17.42
C PRO A 2 11.91 20.19 16.70
N LEU A 3 12.28 19.00 16.24
CA LEU A 3 13.48 18.81 15.42
C LEU A 3 13.31 19.63 14.13
N LYS A 4 14.40 20.26 13.68
CA LYS A 4 14.42 21.08 12.46
C LYS A 4 15.55 20.62 11.57
N TYR A 5 15.36 20.76 10.27
CA TYR A 5 16.40 20.52 9.29
C TYR A 5 17.62 21.40 9.57
N SER A 6 18.81 20.78 9.64
CA SER A 6 20.08 21.44 9.95
C SER A 6 20.66 22.25 8.79
N GLY A 7 20.11 22.11 7.58
CA GLY A 7 20.70 22.63 6.34
C GLY A 7 21.68 21.67 5.67
N ASN A 8 22.07 20.58 6.33
CA ASN A 8 22.92 19.54 5.77
C ASN A 8 22.08 18.43 5.13
N ILE A 9 22.06 18.38 3.79
CA ILE A 9 21.25 17.42 3.03
C ILE A 9 21.53 15.95 3.38
N ARG A 10 22.74 15.63 3.87
CA ARG A 10 23.11 14.27 4.28
C ARG A 10 22.39 13.79 5.54
N GLU A 11 21.79 14.71 6.30
CA GLU A 11 21.00 14.44 7.50
C GLU A 11 19.49 14.42 7.21
N LEU A 12 19.08 14.62 5.94
CA LEU A 12 17.69 14.65 5.52
C LEU A 12 17.33 13.35 4.80
N CYS A 13 16.68 12.42 5.50
CA CYS A 13 16.22 11.16 4.91
C CYS A 13 14.96 11.35 4.05
N TYR A 14 14.15 12.36 4.32
CA TYR A 14 12.95 12.69 3.55
C TYR A 14 12.60 14.18 3.72
N PRO A 15 12.16 14.91 2.67
CA PRO A 15 11.92 16.36 2.74
C PRO A 15 10.94 16.80 3.83
N PHE A 16 9.93 15.96 4.12
CA PHE A 16 8.84 16.28 5.04
C PHE A 16 8.98 15.62 6.42
N ILE A 17 10.12 14.99 6.72
CA ILE A 17 10.30 14.13 7.92
C ILE A 17 10.07 14.85 9.26
N TYR A 18 10.19 16.17 9.29
CA TYR A 18 10.00 16.99 10.49
C TYR A 18 8.60 17.64 10.58
N GLU A 19 7.70 17.37 9.62
CA GLU A 19 6.33 17.90 9.67
C GLU A 19 5.51 17.26 10.79
N GLU A 20 4.68 18.07 11.45
CA GLU A 20 3.69 17.56 12.42
C GLU A 20 2.48 16.89 11.74
N SER A 21 2.33 17.12 10.43
CA SER A 21 1.20 16.64 9.64
C SER A 21 1.28 15.13 9.39
N ALA A 22 0.13 14.44 9.48
CA ALA A 22 0.04 13.03 9.14
C ALA A 22 0.22 12.74 7.64
N LEU A 23 0.34 13.76 6.79
CA LEU A 23 0.64 13.60 5.36
C LEU A 23 1.97 12.86 5.15
N CYS A 24 3.01 13.19 5.92
CA CYS A 24 4.30 12.51 5.83
C CYS A 24 4.21 11.05 6.29
N ASP A 25 3.39 10.76 7.30
CA ASP A 25 3.13 9.39 7.74
C ASP A 25 2.49 8.57 6.61
N TYR A 26 1.52 9.15 5.88
CA TYR A 26 0.88 8.50 4.74
C TYR A 26 1.87 8.20 3.60
N GLU A 27 2.73 9.17 3.28
CA GLU A 27 3.78 9.00 2.28
C GLU A 27 4.71 7.82 2.64
N ILE A 28 5.22 7.80 3.87
CA ILE A 28 6.11 6.73 4.34
C ILE A 28 5.40 5.36 4.31
N LEU A 29 4.15 5.28 4.76
CA LEU A 29 3.39 4.02 4.79
C LEU A 29 3.07 3.49 3.39
N THR A 30 2.75 4.37 2.44
CA THR A 30 2.48 3.97 1.05
C THR A 30 3.74 3.54 0.31
N ASP A 31 4.88 4.16 0.62
CA ASP A 31 6.19 3.75 0.09
C ASP A 31 6.63 2.39 0.63
N GLU A 32 6.45 2.15 1.94
CA GLU A 32 6.68 0.83 2.56
C GLU A 32 5.78 -0.25 1.92
N LEU A 33 4.51 0.08 1.64
CA LEU A 33 3.58 -0.83 0.98
C LEU A 33 4.03 -1.16 -0.46
N CYS A 34 4.42 -0.14 -1.23
CA CYS A 34 4.96 -0.31 -2.58
C CYS A 34 6.20 -1.22 -2.58
N THR A 35 7.08 -1.04 -1.59
CA THR A 35 8.28 -1.85 -1.41
C THR A 35 7.95 -3.31 -1.09
N LEU A 36 7.04 -3.56 -0.15
CA LEU A 36 6.67 -4.93 0.23
C LEU A 36 5.95 -5.68 -0.88
N VAL A 37 5.14 -4.99 -1.70
CA VAL A 37 4.56 -5.57 -2.92
C VAL A 37 5.66 -5.94 -3.91
N GLY A 38 6.71 -5.13 -4.03
CA GLY A 38 7.89 -5.47 -4.84
C GLY A 38 8.61 -6.72 -4.35
N CYS A 39 8.74 -6.90 -3.03
CA CYS A 39 9.27 -8.13 -2.47
C CYS A 39 8.42 -9.36 -2.84
N GLU A 40 7.10 -9.23 -2.84
CA GLU A 40 6.21 -10.32 -3.25
C GLU A 40 6.33 -10.62 -4.74
N ILE A 41 6.37 -9.59 -5.59
CA ILE A 41 6.58 -9.75 -7.03
C ILE A 41 7.84 -10.58 -7.29
N THR A 42 8.97 -10.24 -6.66
CA THR A 42 10.23 -11.00 -6.80
C THR A 42 10.14 -12.43 -6.25
N GLU A 43 9.40 -12.65 -5.17
CA GLU A 43 9.17 -14.00 -4.62
C GLU A 43 8.37 -14.87 -5.60
N LEU A 44 7.32 -14.30 -6.23
CA LEU A 44 6.51 -14.99 -7.23
C LEU A 44 7.24 -15.21 -8.56
N GLU A 45 8.06 -14.26 -9.00
CA GLU A 45 8.93 -14.41 -10.20
C GLU A 45 9.94 -15.55 -10.05
N SER A 46 10.29 -15.90 -8.80
CA SER A 46 11.20 -17.00 -8.51
C SER A 46 10.53 -18.38 -8.59
N ASP A 47 9.20 -18.45 -8.77
CA ASP A 47 8.47 -19.70 -8.93
C ASP A 47 8.66 -20.29 -10.34
N SER A 48 9.55 -21.27 -10.46
CA SER A 48 9.86 -21.91 -11.74
C SER A 48 8.68 -22.65 -12.39
N GLU A 49 7.65 -22.96 -11.62
CA GLU A 49 6.45 -23.66 -12.08
C GLU A 49 5.38 -22.72 -12.64
N ASN A 50 5.58 -21.39 -12.55
CA ASN A 50 4.63 -20.37 -13.02
C ASN A 50 3.20 -20.57 -12.47
N ARG A 51 3.09 -20.95 -11.19
CA ARG A 51 1.81 -21.27 -10.54
C ARG A 51 0.96 -20.05 -10.22
N PHE A 52 1.57 -18.87 -10.17
CA PHE A 52 0.96 -17.64 -9.64
C PHE A 52 1.00 -16.49 -10.65
N VAL A 53 0.96 -16.80 -11.95
CA VAL A 53 1.11 -15.82 -13.04
C VAL A 53 0.05 -14.73 -12.98
N ASP A 54 -1.19 -15.07 -12.61
CA ASP A 54 -2.28 -14.12 -12.52
C ASP A 54 -2.16 -13.21 -11.29
N ILE A 55 -1.72 -13.74 -10.15
CA ILE A 55 -1.38 -12.91 -8.98
C ILE A 55 -0.21 -11.98 -9.32
N LEU A 56 0.80 -12.48 -10.03
CA LEU A 56 1.93 -11.67 -10.49
C LEU A 56 1.47 -10.56 -11.45
N GLU A 57 0.57 -10.85 -12.38
CA GLU A 57 -0.05 -9.86 -13.27
C GLU A 57 -0.79 -8.78 -12.46
N PHE A 58 -1.63 -9.19 -11.52
CA PHE A 58 -2.36 -8.29 -10.63
C PHE A 58 -1.42 -7.36 -9.85
N LEU A 59 -0.38 -7.91 -9.23
CA LEU A 59 0.57 -7.13 -8.42
C LEU A 59 1.40 -6.17 -9.28
N ASN A 60 1.80 -6.57 -10.49
CA ASN A 60 2.48 -5.69 -11.44
C ASN A 60 1.60 -4.54 -11.92
N GLU A 61 0.28 -4.75 -12.07
CA GLU A 61 -0.66 -3.66 -12.35
C GLU A 61 -0.81 -2.72 -11.15
N LEU A 62 -0.87 -3.27 -9.93
CA LEU A 62 -1.18 -2.53 -8.71
C LEU A 62 0.01 -1.75 -8.14
N GLN A 63 1.22 -2.28 -8.18
CA GLN A 63 2.39 -1.66 -7.54
C GLN A 63 2.67 -0.22 -8.02
N PRO A 64 2.66 0.10 -9.33
CA PRO A 64 2.86 1.48 -9.80
C PRO A 64 1.80 2.45 -9.27
N LYS A 65 0.55 1.98 -9.11
CA LYS A 65 -0.52 2.78 -8.50
C LYS A 65 -0.20 3.10 -7.04
N MET A 66 0.35 2.16 -6.29
CA MET A 66 0.80 2.40 -4.92
C MET A 66 1.91 3.45 -4.83
N PHE A 67 2.86 3.42 -5.77
CA PHE A 67 3.87 4.48 -5.89
C PHE A 67 3.24 5.85 -6.15
N HIS A 68 2.27 5.94 -7.07
CA HIS A 68 1.59 7.21 -7.37
C HIS A 68 0.69 7.70 -6.23
N MET A 69 0.15 6.81 -5.40
CA MET A 69 -0.61 7.19 -4.20
C MET A 69 0.21 8.05 -3.25
N ASN A 70 1.52 7.78 -3.11
CA ASN A 70 2.42 8.54 -2.24
C ASN A 70 2.35 10.05 -2.51
N GLY A 71 2.62 10.48 -3.75
CA GLY A 71 2.58 11.90 -4.11
C GLY A 71 1.17 12.49 -4.21
N SER A 72 0.15 11.64 -4.36
CA SER A 72 -1.25 12.07 -4.54
C SER A 72 -1.80 12.77 -3.30
N ILE A 73 -1.29 12.47 -2.10
CA ILE A 73 -1.81 13.07 -0.86
C ILE A 73 -1.50 14.58 -0.75
N ARG A 74 -0.47 15.05 -1.47
CA ARG A 74 -0.06 16.47 -1.51
C ARG A 74 -0.32 17.13 -2.87
N GLY A 75 -0.54 16.33 -3.91
CA GLY A 75 -0.60 16.78 -5.29
C GLY A 75 -1.93 16.45 -5.95
N LYS A 76 -1.88 16.29 -7.28
CA LYS A 76 -3.03 15.82 -8.05
C LYS A 76 -3.21 14.32 -7.82
N GLY A 77 -4.44 13.92 -7.51
CA GLY A 77 -4.81 12.50 -7.44
C GLY A 77 -4.49 11.76 -8.73
N SER A 78 -3.92 10.58 -8.59
CA SER A 78 -3.49 9.71 -9.70
C SER A 78 -4.27 8.39 -9.79
N ILE A 79 -5.19 8.18 -8.85
CA ILE A 79 -6.12 7.05 -8.82
C ILE A 79 -7.48 7.53 -9.32
N HIS A 80 -8.05 6.82 -10.28
CA HIS A 80 -9.30 7.16 -10.95
C HIS A 80 -10.33 6.03 -10.79
N GLU A 81 -11.57 6.30 -11.17
CA GLU A 81 -12.67 5.34 -11.06
C GLU A 81 -12.38 4.06 -11.86
N GLU A 82 -11.72 4.17 -13.01
CA GLU A 82 -11.33 3.04 -13.83
C GLU A 82 -10.32 2.12 -13.11
N ASP A 83 -9.46 2.67 -12.25
CA ASP A 83 -8.52 1.88 -11.45
C ASP A 83 -9.28 1.09 -10.37
N ILE A 84 -10.32 1.67 -9.79
CA ILE A 84 -11.19 1.00 -8.79
C ILE A 84 -11.99 -0.13 -9.46
N GLN A 85 -12.59 0.13 -10.63
CA GLN A 85 -13.33 -0.90 -11.37
C GLN A 85 -12.44 -2.08 -11.76
N ARG A 86 -11.17 -1.84 -12.10
CA ARG A 86 -10.20 -2.91 -12.36
C ARG A 86 -9.88 -3.71 -11.10
N LEU A 87 -9.72 -3.05 -9.96
CA LEU A 87 -9.53 -3.72 -8.67
C LEU A 87 -10.73 -4.58 -8.27
N ASP A 88 -11.95 -4.09 -8.50
CA ASP A 88 -13.18 -4.86 -8.23
C ASP A 88 -13.24 -6.11 -9.12
N ALA A 89 -12.87 -6.00 -10.40
CA ALA A 89 -12.81 -7.15 -11.30
C ALA A 89 -11.79 -8.21 -10.85
N TRP A 90 -10.63 -7.80 -10.33
CA TRP A 90 -9.65 -8.70 -9.72
C TRP A 90 -10.19 -9.35 -8.44
N PHE A 91 -10.88 -8.58 -7.61
CA PHE A 91 -11.51 -9.09 -6.39
C PHE A 91 -12.54 -10.19 -6.71
N ASP A 92 -13.44 -9.94 -7.66
CA ASP A 92 -14.47 -10.90 -8.09
C ASP A 92 -13.84 -12.21 -8.59
N ARG A 93 -12.75 -12.11 -9.38
CA ARG A 93 -12.00 -13.27 -9.87
C ARG A 93 -11.42 -14.11 -8.73
N PHE A 94 -10.80 -13.47 -7.72
CA PHE A 94 -10.22 -14.20 -6.59
C PHE A 94 -11.30 -14.81 -5.69
N GLU A 95 -12.44 -14.14 -5.48
CA GLU A 95 -13.57 -14.70 -4.74
C GLU A 95 -14.16 -15.93 -5.46
N GLU A 96 -14.31 -15.88 -6.79
CA GLU A 96 -14.74 -17.02 -7.60
C GLU A 96 -13.76 -18.20 -7.45
N GLU A 97 -12.45 -17.93 -7.53
CA GLU A 97 -11.43 -18.96 -7.35
C GLU A 97 -11.47 -19.58 -5.94
N ILE A 98 -11.62 -18.77 -4.89
CA ILE A 98 -11.77 -19.26 -3.51
C ILE A 98 -13.01 -20.16 -3.41
N GLY A 99 -14.09 -19.83 -4.12
CA GLY A 99 -15.28 -20.67 -4.26
C GLY A 99 -15.94 -20.98 -2.91
N GLY A 100 -15.89 -20.03 -1.97
CA GLY A 100 -16.44 -20.18 -0.62
C GLY A 100 -15.75 -21.23 0.26
N ARG A 101 -14.56 -21.72 -0.13
CA ARG A 101 -13.77 -22.70 0.65
C ARG A 101 -13.27 -22.15 1.99
N ILE A 102 -13.23 -20.83 2.14
CA ILE A 102 -12.80 -20.14 3.36
C ILE A 102 -14.01 -19.45 3.99
N GLN A 103 -14.45 -19.94 5.14
CA GLN A 103 -15.64 -19.43 5.86
C GLN A 103 -15.32 -18.91 7.27
N SER A 104 -14.03 -18.84 7.62
CA SER A 104 -13.58 -18.43 8.95
C SER A 104 -12.27 -17.68 8.87
N PHE A 105 -11.86 -17.04 9.96
CA PHE A 105 -10.58 -16.36 10.02
C PHE A 105 -9.42 -17.34 9.84
N VAL A 106 -8.54 -17.01 8.89
CA VAL A 106 -7.29 -17.75 8.66
C VAL A 106 -6.14 -17.13 9.46
N LEU A 107 -5.28 -17.98 10.00
CA LEU A 107 -4.03 -17.52 10.60
C LEU A 107 -3.05 -17.17 9.47
N PRO A 108 -2.34 -16.03 9.56
CA PRO A 108 -1.37 -15.61 8.55
C PRO A 108 -0.09 -16.45 8.68
N ARG A 109 -0.13 -17.69 8.19
CA ARG A 109 0.95 -18.67 8.28
C ARG A 109 1.07 -19.41 6.95
N GLY A 110 2.29 -19.80 6.59
CA GLY A 110 2.55 -20.53 5.36
C GLY A 110 3.90 -20.15 4.75
N PRO A 111 4.08 -20.45 3.46
CA PRO A 111 5.23 -20.01 2.67
C PRO A 111 5.45 -18.50 2.74
N ARG A 112 6.63 -18.06 2.33
CA ARG A 112 7.03 -16.66 2.39
C ARG A 112 6.04 -15.71 1.70
N SER A 113 5.54 -16.08 0.52
CA SER A 113 4.50 -15.31 -0.18
C SER A 113 3.25 -15.03 0.66
N VAL A 114 2.77 -16.05 1.39
CA VAL A 114 1.60 -15.89 2.28
C VAL A 114 1.90 -14.85 3.37
N GLN A 115 3.10 -14.88 3.95
CA GLN A 115 3.51 -13.94 4.99
C GLN A 115 3.64 -12.51 4.44
N LEU A 116 4.22 -12.35 3.25
CA LEU A 116 4.37 -11.07 2.57
C LEU A 116 3.01 -10.45 2.22
N ILE A 117 2.11 -11.18 1.55
CA ILE A 117 0.75 -10.70 1.24
C ILE A 117 -0.03 -10.34 2.51
N HIS A 118 0.05 -11.15 3.57
CA HIS A 118 -0.61 -10.81 4.84
C HIS A 118 -0.02 -9.55 5.49
N THR A 119 1.27 -9.29 5.30
CA THR A 119 1.95 -8.07 5.77
C THR A 119 1.48 -6.87 4.97
N CYS A 120 1.48 -6.95 3.62
CA CYS A 120 0.92 -5.92 2.73
C CYS A 120 -0.51 -5.57 3.11
N ARG A 121 -1.39 -6.58 3.27
CA ARG A 121 -2.77 -6.39 3.72
C ARG A 121 -2.87 -5.66 5.06
N SER A 122 -2.01 -5.99 6.02
CA SER A 122 -2.00 -5.28 7.31
C SER A 122 -1.55 -3.84 7.17
N LEU A 123 -0.59 -3.57 6.28
CA LEU A 123 -0.08 -2.23 6.02
C LEU A 123 -1.09 -1.37 5.25
N CYS A 124 -1.85 -1.94 4.30
CA CYS A 124 -2.99 -1.26 3.67
C CYS A 124 -3.97 -0.70 4.72
N LYS A 125 -4.27 -1.48 5.77
CA LYS A 125 -5.14 -1.00 6.86
C LYS A 125 -4.52 0.17 7.64
N LYS A 126 -3.20 0.17 7.83
CA LYS A 126 -2.49 1.29 8.47
C LYS A 126 -2.53 2.54 7.60
N VAL A 127 -2.32 2.39 6.28
CA VAL A 127 -2.47 3.47 5.29
C VAL A 127 -3.87 4.08 5.36
N VAL A 128 -4.92 3.24 5.31
CA VAL A 128 -6.31 3.71 5.42
C VAL A 128 -6.57 4.40 6.76
N ARG A 129 -6.07 3.86 7.86
CA ARG A 129 -6.15 4.51 9.19
C ARG A 129 -5.47 5.88 9.23
N CYS A 130 -4.34 6.03 8.55
CA CYS A 130 -3.64 7.31 8.41
C CYS A 130 -4.49 8.29 7.58
N LEU A 131 -5.05 7.84 6.45
CA LEU A 131 -5.93 8.66 5.61
C LEU A 131 -7.17 9.16 6.38
N VAL A 132 -7.82 8.29 7.15
CA VAL A 132 -8.95 8.68 8.02
C VAL A 132 -8.54 9.76 9.03
N ARG A 133 -7.33 9.66 9.60
CA ARG A 133 -6.80 10.69 10.52
C ARG A 133 -6.57 12.02 9.80
N ILE A 134 -6.00 11.99 8.60
CA ILE A 134 -5.79 13.19 7.77
C ILE A 134 -7.14 13.87 7.47
N LEU A 135 -8.14 13.10 7.06
CA LEU A 135 -9.48 13.61 6.76
C LEU A 135 -10.13 14.28 7.98
N ALA A 136 -10.09 13.65 9.15
CA ALA A 136 -10.61 14.23 10.38
C ALA A 136 -9.91 15.56 10.74
N GLN A 137 -8.58 15.64 10.54
CA GLN A 137 -7.82 16.88 10.79
C GLN A 137 -8.17 18.00 9.80
N LEU A 138 -8.57 17.66 8.58
CA LEU A 138 -9.05 18.63 7.59
C LEU A 138 -10.44 19.15 7.97
N GLU A 139 -11.37 18.26 8.32
CA GLU A 139 -12.73 18.65 8.73
C GLU A 139 -12.71 19.62 9.92
N HIS A 140 -11.88 19.36 10.94
CA HIS A 140 -11.70 20.27 12.08
C HIS A 140 -11.07 21.63 11.74
N ARG A 141 -10.49 21.82 10.55
CA ARG A 141 -9.98 23.12 10.11
C ARG A 141 -11.04 23.98 9.41
N PHE A 142 -12.16 23.39 9.00
CA PHE A 142 -13.22 24.06 8.24
C PHE A 142 -14.49 24.33 9.05
N TRP A 143 -14.53 23.93 10.33
CA TRP A 143 -15.59 24.21 11.30
C TRP A 143 -14.98 24.78 12.59
#